data_AF-A0A0Q0W2M0-F1
#
_entry.id   AF-A0A0Q0W2M0-F1
#
_cell.length_a   1.000
_cell.length_b   1.000
_cell.length_c   1.000
_cell.angle_alpha   90.00
_cell.angle_beta   90.00
_cell.angle_gamma   90.00
#
_symmetry.space_group_name_H-M   'P 1'
#
loop_
_entity.id
_entity.type
_entity.pdbx_description
1 polymer ?
#
loop_
_entity_poly.entity_id
_entity_poly.type
_entity_poly.pdbx_seq_one_letter_code
_entity_poly.pdbx_strand_id
1 'polypeptide(L)'
;MFEKVLLPTDFSLYAHRTLEYVHEIPGIREAILLHVTEDIRSDGKAWIAGQDSVSPSDRAWRSLQKEREFLETRDLHAITKMVGMESGDIAGAILAYAEKEDVSLIMMGARGKGIVGGFILGSISAKVLRNARTHVLITQYRQLTKKNIIKRNNSQKEQQQGPLFRKVLIPVDFSRLSTEVIEFAGDIEGIEEIILLHVISHGESRRELETRMKDSYNRLQYLSGKLDYDIAVRIHIRFGSPAEEICTLAEEEGVGMIMFSRFGVTGEIREILIGGTVLEVAKQANRPVFVKYPAFSPLVMARELQPAEYPLAEEIWTQFRQQQADQKTDRIFGLFVGEILASVARCRRYPDGLAVDGVFTRDEFRGKGYATRVMDQLVVSCGKETLYLHSPQKLVKFYELYGFRTIRAHEIPESVRDGSILTIGETALANLQPMKREPGPPPGA
;
A
#
# COMPACT_ATOMS: atom_id res chain seq x y z
N MET A 1 16.35 -4.43 3.16
CA MET A 1 14.95 -4.03 3.44
C MET A 1 14.90 -2.74 4.24
N PHE A 2 15.59 -2.64 5.39
CA PHE A 2 15.58 -1.46 6.26
C PHE A 2 16.94 -0.73 6.32
N GLU A 3 17.57 -0.45 5.17
CA GLU A 3 18.95 0.03 5.13
C GLU A 3 19.16 1.41 5.78
N LYS A 4 18.20 2.32 5.61
CA LYS A 4 18.25 3.70 6.13
C LYS A 4 17.02 3.96 6.99
N VAL A 5 17.22 4.21 8.29
CA VAL A 5 16.15 4.39 9.27
C VAL A 5 16.16 5.82 9.82
N LEU A 6 15.02 6.49 9.75
CA LEU A 6 14.82 7.81 10.38
C LEU A 6 14.30 7.64 11.80
N LEU A 7 14.95 8.33 12.75
CA LEU A 7 14.65 8.33 14.17
C LEU A 7 14.34 9.77 14.61
N PRO A 8 13.08 10.22 14.49
CA PRO A 8 12.67 11.51 15.03
C PRO A 8 12.79 11.49 16.56
N THR A 9 13.49 12.48 17.12
CA THR A 9 13.71 12.60 18.56
C THR A 9 13.26 13.95 19.08
N ASP A 10 12.51 13.92 20.17
CA ASP A 10 12.24 15.08 21.02
C ASP A 10 13.09 15.01 22.30
N PHE A 11 14.04 14.09 22.40
CA PHE A 11 14.85 13.77 23.59
C PHE A 11 14.03 13.32 24.80
N SER A 12 12.80 12.81 24.60
CA SER A 12 12.03 12.19 25.67
C SER A 12 12.57 10.80 26.01
N LEU A 13 12.19 10.31 27.19
CA LEU A 13 12.43 8.91 27.58
C LEU A 13 11.88 7.92 26.54
N TYR A 14 10.75 8.24 25.90
CA TYR A 14 10.16 7.38 24.87
C TYR A 14 11.00 7.37 23.60
N ALA A 15 11.49 8.52 23.15
CA ALA A 15 12.42 8.61 22.02
C ALA A 15 13.72 7.86 22.30
N HIS A 16 14.31 8.01 23.49
CA HIS A 16 15.52 7.29 23.88
C HIS A 16 15.31 5.77 23.86
N ARG A 17 14.18 5.28 24.37
CA ARG A 17 13.85 3.85 24.32
C ARG A 17 13.59 3.32 22.92
N THR A 18 13.11 4.16 22.01
CA THR A 18 13.06 3.79 20.60
C THR A 18 14.45 3.46 20.08
N LEU A 19 15.48 4.24 20.45
CA LEU A 19 16.87 3.97 20.05
C LEU A 19 17.36 2.58 20.49
N GLU A 20 16.87 2.09 21.62
CA GLU A 20 17.25 0.77 22.12
C GLU A 20 16.89 -0.35 21.13
N TYR A 21 15.83 -0.22 20.33
CA TYR A 21 15.41 -1.25 19.36
C TYR A 21 16.12 -1.16 18.00
N VAL A 22 16.86 -0.09 17.72
CA VAL A 22 17.38 0.19 16.36
C VAL A 22 18.35 -0.89 15.88
N HIS A 23 19.15 -1.43 16.79
CA HIS A 23 20.09 -2.51 16.49
C HIS A 23 19.42 -3.86 16.18
N GLU A 24 18.13 -4.00 16.50
CA GLU A 24 17.34 -5.19 16.17
C GLU A 24 16.69 -5.09 14.77
N ILE A 25 16.85 -3.96 14.08
CA ILE A 25 16.29 -3.76 12.74
C ILE A 25 17.15 -4.51 11.70
N PRO A 26 16.60 -5.50 10.98
CA PRO A 26 17.38 -6.34 10.08
C PRO A 26 17.86 -5.57 8.85
N GLY A 27 19.16 -5.70 8.55
CA GLY A 27 19.80 -5.10 7.38
C GLY A 27 20.00 -3.59 7.46
N ILE A 28 19.89 -2.98 8.65
CA ILE A 28 20.19 -1.56 8.86
C ILE A 28 21.66 -1.27 8.56
N ARG A 29 21.90 -0.16 7.86
CA ARG A 29 23.24 0.37 7.55
C ARG A 29 23.45 1.76 8.10
N GLU A 30 22.39 2.58 8.10
CA GLU A 30 22.44 3.97 8.52
C GLU A 30 21.21 4.34 9.35
N ALA A 31 21.45 5.02 10.47
CA ALA A 31 20.43 5.64 11.29
C ALA A 31 20.53 7.17 11.24
N ILE A 32 19.42 7.84 10.94
CA ILE A 32 19.36 9.30 10.92
C ILE A 32 18.58 9.78 12.14
N LEU A 33 19.27 10.37 13.11
CA LEU A 33 18.67 11.05 14.26
C LEU A 33 18.21 12.45 13.83
N LEU A 34 16.90 12.67 13.84
CA LEU A 34 16.29 13.92 13.39
C LEU A 34 15.63 14.66 14.55
N HIS A 35 16.08 15.89 14.81
CA HIS A 35 15.39 16.81 15.70
C HIS A 35 14.75 17.95 14.91
N VAL A 36 13.46 18.22 15.15
CA VAL A 36 12.74 19.33 14.52
C VAL A 36 12.67 20.49 15.50
N THR A 37 13.17 21.65 15.09
CA THR A 37 13.21 22.88 15.88
C THR A 37 12.19 23.90 15.39
N GLU A 38 11.67 24.73 16.28
CA GLU A 38 10.68 25.76 15.94
C GLU A 38 11.25 26.87 15.07
N ASP A 39 12.56 27.18 15.16
CA ASP A 39 13.11 28.33 14.45
C ASP A 39 14.64 28.29 14.32
N ILE A 40 15.16 27.79 13.18
CA ILE A 40 16.61 27.90 12.84
C ILE A 40 17.01 29.38 12.64
N ARG A 41 16.05 30.29 12.41
CA ARG A 41 16.32 31.72 12.15
C ARG A 41 16.40 32.55 13.43
N SER A 42 16.05 31.99 14.60
CA SER A 42 16.00 32.71 15.88
C SER A 42 17.36 32.84 16.59
N ASP A 43 18.38 32.08 16.17
CA ASP A 43 19.72 32.09 16.79
C ASP A 43 20.40 33.48 16.72
N GLY A 44 20.00 34.33 15.76
CA GLY A 44 20.51 35.71 15.65
C GLY A 44 20.08 36.64 16.80
N LYS A 45 19.06 36.30 17.60
CA LYS A 45 18.58 37.14 18.71
C LYS A 45 19.22 36.82 20.06
N ALA A 46 19.72 35.60 20.26
CA ALA A 46 20.33 35.17 21.53
C ALA A 46 21.69 35.87 21.79
N TRP A 47 22.46 36.16 20.74
CA TRP A 47 23.73 36.89 20.82
C TRP A 47 23.58 38.35 21.29
N ILE A 48 22.40 38.96 21.12
CA ILE A 48 22.15 40.37 21.47
C ILE A 48 21.94 40.54 22.99
N ALA A 49 21.61 39.46 23.73
CA ALA A 49 21.16 39.55 25.12
C ALA A 49 22.26 39.32 26.19
N GLY A 50 23.52 39.12 25.81
CA GLY A 50 24.66 39.14 26.76
C GLY A 50 24.61 38.14 27.93
N GLN A 51 23.86 37.03 27.81
CA GLN A 51 23.86 35.96 28.80
C GLN A 51 24.65 34.76 28.28
N ASP A 52 25.56 34.24 29.10
CA ASP A 52 26.26 32.92 28.96
C ASP A 52 25.29 31.71 29.00
N SER A 53 24.07 31.89 28.51
CA SER A 53 23.04 30.87 28.44
C SER A 53 23.19 30.12 27.12
N VAL A 54 23.54 28.82 27.22
CA VAL A 54 23.55 27.88 26.09
C VAL A 54 22.21 27.97 25.36
N SER A 55 22.20 28.23 24.05
CA SER A 55 20.96 28.38 23.29
C SER A 55 20.13 27.08 23.31
N PRO A 56 18.80 27.15 23.09
CA PRO A 56 17.99 25.95 22.91
C PRO A 56 18.51 25.02 21.80
N SER A 57 19.02 25.59 20.70
CA SER A 57 19.63 24.88 19.57
C SER A 57 20.92 24.16 19.99
N ASP A 58 21.79 24.80 20.77
CA ASP A 58 23.01 24.17 21.30
C ASP A 58 22.69 23.01 22.27
N ARG A 59 21.66 23.18 23.13
CA ARG A 59 21.22 22.10 24.03
C ARG A 59 20.64 20.92 23.26
N ALA A 60 19.85 21.19 22.23
CA ALA A 60 19.31 20.16 21.34
C ALA A 60 20.45 19.44 20.61
N TRP A 61 21.41 20.18 20.06
CA TRP A 61 22.57 19.61 19.38
C TRP A 61 23.38 18.69 20.29
N ARG A 62 23.69 19.12 21.52
CA ARG A 62 24.39 18.27 22.51
C ARG A 62 23.59 17.02 22.87
N SER A 63 22.26 17.10 22.96
CA SER A 63 21.41 15.94 23.23
C SER A 63 21.41 14.96 22.06
N LEU A 64 21.38 15.49 20.83
CA LEU A 64 21.45 14.71 19.60
C LEU A 64 22.79 13.99 19.45
N GLN A 65 23.91 14.63 19.82
CA GLN A 65 25.23 13.97 19.82
C GLN A 65 25.31 12.85 20.86
N LYS A 66 24.70 13.00 22.05
CA LYS A 66 24.64 11.90 23.03
C LYS A 66 23.85 10.69 22.52
N GLU A 67 22.72 10.94 21.86
CA GLU A 67 21.93 9.85 21.24
C GLU A 67 22.69 9.19 20.08
N ARG A 68 23.49 9.97 19.33
CA ARG A 68 24.38 9.46 18.29
C ARG A 68 25.46 8.55 18.87
N GLU A 69 26.17 9.01 19.90
CA GLU A 69 27.18 8.22 20.60
C GLU A 69 26.59 6.90 21.10
N PHE A 70 25.37 6.92 21.65
CA PHE A 70 24.67 5.70 22.06
C PHE A 70 24.49 4.70 20.91
N LEU A 71 24.13 5.14 19.70
CA LEU A 71 24.01 4.26 18.53
C LEU A 71 25.37 3.77 18.02
N GLU A 72 26.37 4.65 17.99
CA GLU A 72 27.72 4.32 17.51
C GLU A 72 28.44 3.29 18.42
N THR A 73 28.13 3.26 19.73
CA THR A 73 28.63 2.19 20.63
C THR A 73 28.18 0.77 20.25
N ARG A 74 27.25 0.65 19.31
CA ARG A 74 26.71 -0.63 18.80
C ARG A 74 27.04 -0.83 17.31
N ASP A 75 28.14 -0.24 16.84
CA ASP A 75 28.65 -0.33 15.47
C ASP A 75 27.67 0.13 14.37
N LEU A 76 26.72 0.99 14.71
CA LEU A 76 25.76 1.56 13.76
C LEU A 76 26.19 2.94 13.28
N HIS A 77 26.27 3.15 11.97
CA HIS A 77 26.53 4.49 11.42
C HIS A 77 25.35 5.42 11.70
N ALA A 78 25.59 6.47 12.50
CA ALA A 78 24.56 7.41 12.91
C ALA A 78 24.84 8.83 12.39
N ILE A 79 23.86 9.41 11.70
CA ILE A 79 23.88 10.79 11.21
C ILE A 79 22.92 11.63 12.06
N THR A 80 23.35 12.82 12.44
CA THR A 80 22.53 13.77 13.22
C THR A 80 22.06 14.92 12.35
N LYS A 81 20.76 15.22 12.36
CA LYS A 81 20.18 16.36 11.63
C LYS A 81 19.24 17.19 12.51
N MET A 82 19.37 18.51 12.41
CA MET A 82 18.37 19.47 12.87
C MET A 82 17.68 20.12 11.68
N VAL A 83 16.35 20.20 11.72
CA VAL A 83 15.53 20.85 10.68
C VAL A 83 14.55 21.82 11.32
N GLY A 84 14.29 22.94 10.64
CA GLY A 84 13.25 23.88 11.02
C GLY A 84 11.90 23.38 10.52
N MET A 85 10.83 23.60 11.29
CA MET A 85 9.47 23.36 10.83
C MET A 85 8.88 24.61 10.15
N GLU A 86 8.09 24.41 9.10
CA GLU A 86 7.25 25.47 8.53
C GLU A 86 5.90 25.50 9.27
N SER A 87 5.46 26.69 9.68
CA SER A 87 4.13 26.91 10.31
C SER A 87 3.78 25.96 11.48
N GLY A 88 4.77 25.51 12.26
CA GLY A 88 4.51 24.66 13.43
C GLY A 88 4.28 23.16 13.12
N ASP A 89 4.48 22.71 11.87
CA ASP A 89 4.18 21.32 11.49
C ASP A 89 5.39 20.37 11.65
N ILE A 90 5.63 19.92 12.89
CA ILE A 90 6.69 18.94 13.21
C ILE A 90 6.55 17.66 12.38
N ALA A 91 5.34 17.10 12.28
CA ALA A 91 5.13 15.86 11.56
C ALA A 91 5.37 16.06 10.06
N GLY A 92 4.93 17.18 9.49
CA GLY A 92 5.21 17.55 8.10
C GLY A 92 6.72 17.62 7.83
N ALA A 93 7.49 18.24 8.72
CA ALA A 93 8.95 18.31 8.60
C ALA A 93 9.61 16.91 8.64
N ILE A 94 9.16 16.03 9.55
CA ILE A 94 9.65 14.64 9.63
C ILE A 94 9.37 13.90 8.31
N LEU A 95 8.15 14.02 7.80
CA LEU A 95 7.70 13.33 6.58
C LEU A 95 8.43 13.83 5.34
N ALA A 96 8.58 15.15 5.19
CA ALA A 96 9.32 15.75 4.09
C ALA A 96 10.80 15.35 4.14
N TYR A 97 11.40 15.27 5.33
CA TYR A 97 12.78 14.83 5.49
C TYR A 97 12.94 13.34 5.16
N ALA A 98 11.99 12.49 5.61
CA ALA A 98 11.96 11.07 5.29
C ALA A 98 11.90 10.81 3.77
N GLU A 99 11.04 11.54 3.05
CA GLU A 99 10.91 11.45 1.59
C GLU A 99 12.16 11.97 0.88
N LYS A 100 12.71 13.09 1.35
CA LYS A 100 13.94 13.68 0.78
C LYS A 100 15.15 12.74 0.88
N GLU A 101 15.32 12.08 2.03
CA GLU A 101 16.47 11.21 2.28
C GLU A 101 16.25 9.76 1.84
N ASP A 102 15.09 9.46 1.24
CA ASP A 102 14.67 8.13 0.79
C ASP A 102 14.83 7.07 1.88
N VAL A 103 14.25 7.35 3.06
CA VAL A 103 14.37 6.45 4.21
C VAL A 103 13.43 5.25 4.05
N SER A 104 13.95 4.07 4.36
CA SER A 104 13.19 2.81 4.28
C SER A 104 12.27 2.56 5.47
N LEU A 105 12.48 3.25 6.59
CA LEU A 105 11.69 3.11 7.82
C LEU A 105 11.74 4.40 8.63
N ILE A 106 10.59 4.87 9.13
CA ILE A 106 10.53 5.85 10.22
C ILE A 106 10.22 5.09 11.51
N MET A 107 11.08 5.24 12.51
CA MET A 107 10.92 4.58 13.80
C MET A 107 10.78 5.64 14.90
N MET A 108 9.71 5.58 15.67
CA MET A 108 9.44 6.59 16.69
C MET A 108 8.64 6.05 17.87
N GLY A 109 8.78 6.70 19.01
CA GLY A 109 7.96 6.41 20.18
C GLY A 109 6.48 6.72 19.94
N ALA A 110 5.60 5.94 20.55
CA ALA A 110 4.18 6.25 20.57
C ALA A 110 3.88 7.58 21.29
N ARG A 111 4.80 8.09 22.10
CA ARG A 111 4.65 9.32 22.93
C ARG A 111 5.90 10.17 22.91
N GLY A 112 5.73 11.43 23.27
CA GLY A 112 6.82 12.39 23.50
C GLY A 112 6.70 13.11 24.84
N LYS A 113 7.43 14.21 25.00
CA LYS A 113 7.59 14.98 26.26
C LYS A 113 6.29 15.42 26.94
N GLY A 114 5.19 15.60 26.20
CA GLY A 114 3.93 16.16 26.72
C GLY A 114 2.91 15.17 27.28
N ILE A 115 3.15 13.86 27.24
CA ILE A 115 2.11 12.85 27.55
C ILE A 115 2.44 12.06 28.82
N VAL A 116 1.57 12.18 29.82
CA VAL A 116 1.67 11.47 31.12
C VAL A 116 0.50 10.50 31.28
N GLY A 117 0.79 9.20 31.45
CA GLY A 117 -0.21 8.14 31.75
C GLY A 117 -1.01 7.59 30.54
N GLY A 118 -1.65 6.43 30.72
CA GLY A 118 -2.64 5.85 29.77
C GLY A 118 -2.07 5.06 28.57
N PHE A 119 -2.94 4.79 27.58
CA PHE A 119 -2.71 4.18 26.25
C PHE A 119 -3.01 5.21 25.15
N ILE A 120 -2.15 6.22 25.02
CA ILE A 120 -2.38 7.35 24.11
C ILE A 120 -1.24 7.42 23.10
N LEU A 121 -1.59 7.45 21.81
CA LEU A 121 -0.69 7.78 20.71
C LEU A 121 -0.55 9.30 20.61
N GLY A 122 0.67 9.81 20.60
CA GLY A 122 0.96 11.23 20.53
C GLY A 122 0.55 11.85 19.19
N SER A 123 0.27 13.15 19.20
CA SER A 123 -0.21 13.88 18.02
C SER A 123 0.76 13.78 16.84
N ILE A 124 2.07 13.89 17.10
CA ILE A 124 3.12 13.76 16.08
C ILE A 124 3.17 12.33 15.56
N SER A 125 3.25 11.32 16.43
CA SER A 125 3.28 9.91 16.04
C SER A 125 2.04 9.50 15.24
N ALA A 126 0.85 9.95 15.66
CA ALA A 126 -0.40 9.71 14.94
C ALA A 126 -0.41 10.37 13.55
N LYS A 127 0.09 11.61 13.43
CA LYS A 127 0.15 12.32 12.15
C LYS A 127 1.20 11.71 11.22
N VAL A 128 2.36 11.27 11.73
CA VAL A 128 3.36 10.53 10.95
C VAL A 128 2.79 9.20 10.48
N LEU A 129 2.22 8.38 11.37
CA LEU A 129 1.62 7.09 11.03
C LEU A 129 0.55 7.21 9.93
N ARG A 130 -0.28 8.26 10.01
CA ARG A 130 -1.34 8.54 9.04
C ARG A 130 -0.83 8.97 7.67
N ASN A 131 0.31 9.66 7.59
CA ASN A 131 0.73 10.36 6.37
C ASN A 131 2.02 9.83 5.75
N ALA A 132 2.84 9.05 6.46
CA ALA A 132 4.08 8.47 5.94
C ALA A 132 3.94 7.71 4.61
N ARG A 133 4.86 7.94 3.68
CA ARG A 133 4.97 7.19 2.42
C ARG A 133 6.08 6.15 2.45
N THR A 134 6.42 5.69 3.64
CA THR A 134 7.45 4.69 3.94
C THR A 134 6.98 3.87 5.16
N HIS A 135 7.65 2.76 5.45
CA HIS A 135 7.32 1.92 6.60
C HIS A 135 7.41 2.74 7.90
N VAL A 136 6.52 2.46 8.86
CA VAL A 136 6.54 3.12 10.17
C VAL A 136 6.53 2.10 11.27
N LEU A 137 7.48 2.18 12.21
CA LEU A 137 7.49 1.39 13.43
C LEU A 137 7.24 2.30 14.63
N ILE A 138 6.10 2.07 15.31
CA ILE A 138 5.73 2.75 16.54
C ILE A 138 6.13 1.87 17.72
N THR A 139 7.14 2.29 18.47
CA THR A 139 7.56 1.58 19.69
C THR A 139 6.70 2.00 20.87
N GLN A 140 6.15 1.02 21.59
CA GLN A 140 5.36 1.23 22.80
C GLN A 140 6.22 1.00 24.04
N TYR A 141 5.99 1.78 25.10
CA TYR A 141 6.61 1.51 26.40
C TYR A 141 5.59 1.55 27.53
N ARG A 142 5.57 0.47 28.34
CA ARG A 142 4.73 0.39 29.53
C ARG A 142 5.36 1.10 30.70
N GLN A 143 4.83 2.27 31.08
CA GLN A 143 5.14 2.88 32.38
C GLN A 143 4.75 1.91 33.50
N LEU A 144 5.71 1.49 34.32
CA LEU A 144 5.48 0.71 35.52
C LEU A 144 4.77 1.60 36.56
N THR A 145 3.45 1.44 36.71
CA THR A 145 2.71 2.12 37.78
C THR A 145 2.95 1.43 39.13
N LYS A 146 2.81 2.14 40.26
CA LYS A 146 2.94 1.57 41.62
C LYS A 146 2.05 0.32 41.85
N LYS A 147 0.88 0.24 41.19
CA LYS A 147 0.01 -0.95 41.18
C LYS A 147 0.66 -2.17 40.52
N ASN A 148 1.45 -1.95 39.47
CA ASN A 148 2.18 -3.02 38.77
C ASN A 148 3.42 -3.50 39.54
N ILE A 149 3.96 -2.71 40.46
CA ILE A 149 5.07 -3.12 41.34
C ILE A 149 4.60 -4.19 42.33
N ILE A 150 3.42 -4.03 42.92
CA ILE A 150 2.86 -4.98 43.90
C ILE A 150 2.53 -6.33 43.25
N LYS A 151 2.03 -6.33 42.00
CA LYS A 151 1.82 -7.58 41.23
C LYS A 151 3.14 -8.27 40.84
N ARG A 152 4.24 -7.52 40.72
CA ARG A 152 5.55 -8.01 40.26
C ARG A 152 6.29 -8.84 41.32
N ASN A 153 6.02 -8.60 42.61
CA ASN A 153 6.68 -9.35 43.69
C ASN A 153 6.28 -10.83 43.75
N ASN A 154 5.16 -11.24 43.14
CA ASN A 154 4.72 -12.64 43.09
C ASN A 154 5.05 -13.35 41.77
N SER A 155 5.78 -12.70 40.86
CA SER A 155 6.10 -13.27 39.54
C SER A 155 7.56 -13.00 39.20
N GLN A 156 8.46 -13.62 39.98
CA GLN A 156 9.86 -13.79 39.59
C GLN A 156 9.93 -14.73 38.38
N LYS A 157 9.68 -14.18 37.21
CA LYS A 157 10.27 -14.56 35.92
C LYS A 157 10.11 -13.32 35.07
N GLU A 158 11.19 -12.56 34.95
CA GLU A 158 11.36 -11.68 33.82
C GLU A 158 11.13 -12.53 32.57
N GLN A 159 9.96 -12.40 31.96
CA GLN A 159 9.85 -12.67 30.53
C GLN A 159 10.75 -11.63 29.89
N GLN A 160 12.03 -11.98 29.68
CA GLN A 160 12.84 -11.37 28.64
C GLN A 160 11.96 -11.40 27.40
N GLN A 161 11.43 -10.24 27.02
CA GLN A 161 10.80 -10.09 25.71
C GLN A 161 11.94 -10.39 24.73
N GLY A 162 11.81 -11.48 23.97
CA GLY A 162 12.80 -11.86 22.97
C GLY A 162 12.94 -10.78 21.90
N PRO A 163 13.84 -10.99 20.91
CA PRO A 163 14.07 -10.03 19.84
C PRO A 163 12.77 -9.57 19.16
N LEU A 164 12.72 -8.31 18.76
CA LEU A 164 11.57 -7.61 18.17
C LEU A 164 10.91 -8.41 17.04
N PHE A 165 11.72 -9.00 16.17
CA PHE A 165 11.29 -9.75 14.99
C PHE A 165 11.08 -11.24 15.24
N ARG A 166 11.53 -11.80 16.36
CA ARG A 166 11.49 -13.26 16.60
C ARG A 166 10.08 -13.85 16.44
N LYS A 167 9.08 -13.19 17.03
CA LYS A 167 7.68 -13.64 17.03
C LYS A 167 6.76 -12.48 16.71
N VAL A 168 6.08 -12.53 15.56
CA VAL A 168 5.24 -11.43 15.07
C VAL A 168 3.77 -11.84 14.96
N LEU A 169 2.88 -10.91 15.27
CA LEU A 169 1.44 -11.05 15.03
C LEU A 169 1.04 -10.28 13.77
N ILE A 170 0.40 -10.95 12.83
CA ILE A 170 -0.15 -10.35 11.61
C ILE A 170 -1.68 -10.50 11.63
N PRO A 171 -2.43 -9.41 11.85
CA PRO A 171 -3.87 -9.40 11.65
C PRO A 171 -4.21 -9.48 10.16
N VAL A 172 -5.11 -10.40 9.81
CA VAL A 172 -5.48 -10.72 8.43
C VAL A 172 -6.96 -10.44 8.21
N ASP A 173 -7.25 -9.49 7.32
CA ASP A 173 -8.61 -9.17 6.83
C ASP A 173 -8.90 -9.80 5.46
N PHE A 174 -7.96 -10.62 4.96
CA PHE A 174 -7.94 -11.24 3.65
C PHE A 174 -7.99 -10.28 2.45
N SER A 175 -7.66 -9.02 2.67
CA SER A 175 -7.35 -8.07 1.60
C SER A 175 -6.04 -8.44 0.90
N ARG A 176 -5.81 -7.84 -0.27
CA ARG A 176 -4.53 -7.99 -0.99
C ARG A 176 -3.40 -7.48 -0.11
N LEU A 177 -3.63 -6.36 0.57
CA LEU A 177 -2.63 -5.71 1.41
C LEU A 177 -2.27 -6.49 2.67
N SER A 178 -3.21 -7.17 3.33
CA SER A 178 -2.84 -8.07 4.44
C SER A 178 -2.06 -9.29 3.96
N THR A 179 -2.34 -9.79 2.75
CA THR A 179 -1.53 -10.86 2.11
C THR A 179 -0.10 -10.40 1.85
N GLU A 180 0.11 -9.18 1.33
CA GLU A 180 1.45 -8.62 1.13
C GLU A 180 2.25 -8.48 2.42
N VAL A 181 1.60 -8.27 3.57
CA VAL A 181 2.30 -8.17 4.87
C VAL A 181 2.82 -9.54 5.30
N ILE A 182 2.07 -10.60 5.02
CA ILE A 182 2.50 -11.99 5.29
C ILE A 182 3.73 -12.32 4.44
N GLU A 183 3.65 -12.07 3.14
CA GLU A 183 4.77 -12.30 2.20
C GLU A 183 6.01 -11.48 2.61
N PHE A 184 5.82 -10.20 2.91
CA PHE A 184 6.90 -9.32 3.39
C PHE A 184 7.52 -9.80 4.72
N ALA A 185 6.72 -10.33 5.65
CA ALA A 185 7.25 -10.87 6.89
C ALA A 185 8.06 -12.16 6.65
N GLY A 186 7.66 -12.98 5.68
CA GLY A 186 8.44 -14.16 5.28
C GLY A 186 9.85 -13.82 4.79
N ASP A 187 10.02 -12.67 4.15
CA ASP A 187 11.31 -12.19 3.65
C ASP A 187 12.20 -11.52 4.73
N ILE A 188 11.72 -11.38 5.97
CA ILE A 188 12.47 -10.72 7.05
C ILE A 188 13.32 -11.73 7.83
N GLU A 189 14.63 -11.54 7.77
CA GLU A 189 15.58 -12.31 8.57
C GLU A 189 15.32 -12.13 10.08
N GLY A 190 15.38 -13.24 10.82
CA GLY A 190 15.20 -13.28 12.27
C GLY A 190 13.77 -13.53 12.73
N ILE A 191 12.79 -13.62 11.82
CA ILE A 191 11.45 -14.12 12.16
C ILE A 191 11.49 -15.64 12.29
N GLU A 192 11.18 -16.14 13.48
CA GLU A 192 11.09 -17.58 13.76
C GLU A 192 9.62 -18.05 13.86
N GLU A 193 8.71 -17.16 14.28
CA GLU A 193 7.29 -17.48 14.45
C GLU A 193 6.38 -16.36 13.95
N ILE A 194 5.40 -16.71 13.11
CA ILE A 194 4.34 -15.81 12.64
C ILE A 194 2.99 -16.31 13.19
N ILE A 195 2.28 -15.44 13.91
CA ILE A 195 0.90 -15.66 14.29
C ILE A 195 0.00 -14.92 13.29
N LEU A 196 -0.84 -15.67 12.58
CA LEU A 196 -1.89 -15.12 11.73
C LEU A 196 -3.20 -15.05 12.53
N LEU A 197 -3.79 -13.85 12.63
CA LEU A 197 -5.04 -13.63 13.35
C LEU A 197 -6.13 -13.10 12.41
N HIS A 198 -7.27 -13.78 12.33
CA HIS A 198 -8.50 -13.21 11.77
C HIS A 198 -9.52 -12.93 12.88
N VAL A 199 -10.13 -11.73 12.87
CA VAL A 199 -11.19 -11.36 13.81
C VAL A 199 -12.53 -11.25 13.09
N ILE A 200 -13.51 -12.02 13.53
CA ILE A 200 -14.88 -12.01 13.02
C ILE A 200 -15.70 -11.05 13.88
N SER A 201 -16.04 -9.88 13.36
CA SER A 201 -16.73 -8.84 14.13
C SER A 201 -18.23 -9.09 14.32
N HIS A 202 -18.88 -9.88 13.45
CA HIS A 202 -20.32 -10.16 13.52
C HIS A 202 -20.67 -11.53 12.92
N GLY A 203 -21.69 -12.19 13.48
CA GLY A 203 -22.41 -13.32 12.88
C GLY A 203 -23.77 -13.46 13.56
N GLU A 204 -24.84 -13.63 12.78
CA GLU A 204 -26.22 -13.55 13.30
C GLU A 204 -26.69 -14.90 13.86
N SER A 205 -26.15 -16.01 13.34
CA SER A 205 -26.50 -17.36 13.78
C SER A 205 -25.29 -18.27 14.02
N ARG A 206 -25.46 -19.31 14.88
CA ARG A 206 -24.42 -20.32 15.15
C ARG A 206 -23.92 -21.02 13.89
N ARG A 207 -24.82 -21.31 12.96
CA ARG A 207 -24.50 -21.97 11.68
C ARG A 207 -23.67 -21.07 10.75
N GLU A 208 -23.97 -19.78 10.71
CA GLU A 208 -23.15 -18.80 9.99
C GLU A 208 -21.77 -18.65 10.61
N LEU A 209 -21.68 -18.63 11.95
CA LEU A 209 -20.40 -18.57 12.66
C LEU A 209 -19.52 -19.79 12.34
N GLU A 210 -20.05 -21.00 12.43
CA GLU A 210 -19.32 -22.24 12.08
C GLU A 210 -18.82 -22.21 10.62
N THR A 211 -19.66 -21.75 9.70
CA THR A 211 -19.30 -21.63 8.28
C THR A 211 -18.18 -20.60 8.08
N ARG A 212 -18.29 -19.41 8.70
CA ARG A 212 -17.28 -18.34 8.61
C ARG A 212 -15.96 -18.77 9.24
N MET A 213 -15.98 -19.48 10.37
CA MET A 213 -14.78 -20.02 10.99
C MET A 213 -14.06 -20.98 10.05
N LYS A 214 -14.80 -21.93 9.45
CA LYS A 214 -14.23 -22.91 8.53
C LYS A 214 -13.62 -22.25 7.30
N ASP A 215 -14.33 -21.30 6.69
CA ASP A 215 -13.81 -20.53 5.55
C ASP A 215 -12.55 -19.75 5.92
N SER A 216 -12.59 -19.01 7.04
CA SER A 216 -11.46 -18.23 7.52
C SER A 216 -10.25 -19.10 7.80
N TYR A 217 -10.45 -20.26 8.43
CA TYR A 217 -9.36 -21.21 8.71
C TYR A 217 -8.72 -21.74 7.43
N ASN A 218 -9.52 -22.14 6.43
CA ASN A 218 -9.02 -22.62 5.15
C ASN A 218 -8.20 -21.54 4.42
N ARG A 219 -8.67 -20.28 4.44
CA ARG A 219 -7.94 -19.16 3.82
C ARG A 219 -6.64 -18.85 4.56
N LEU A 220 -6.63 -18.88 5.89
CA LEU A 220 -5.41 -18.70 6.68
C LEU A 220 -4.42 -19.85 6.48
N GLN A 221 -4.90 -21.09 6.36
CA GLN A 221 -4.07 -22.26 6.02
C GLN A 221 -3.44 -22.11 4.63
N TYR A 222 -4.20 -21.67 3.64
CA TYR A 222 -3.67 -21.38 2.31
C TYR A 222 -2.57 -20.31 2.35
N LEU A 223 -2.79 -19.22 3.09
CA LEU A 223 -1.80 -18.15 3.26
C LEU A 223 -0.54 -18.62 4.02
N SER A 224 -0.73 -19.44 5.07
CA SER A 224 0.38 -20.06 5.80
C SER A 224 1.24 -20.94 4.90
N GLY A 225 0.64 -21.65 3.94
CA GLY A 225 1.37 -22.52 3.02
C GLY A 225 2.24 -21.77 1.99
N LYS A 226 2.19 -20.42 1.96
CA LYS A 226 3.07 -19.59 1.13
C LYS A 226 4.38 -19.19 1.81
N LEU A 227 4.48 -19.36 3.13
CA LEU A 227 5.66 -19.01 3.90
C LEU A 227 6.67 -20.16 3.87
N ASP A 228 7.95 -19.83 4.07
CA ASP A 228 9.02 -20.83 4.15
C ASP A 228 8.82 -21.79 5.34
N TYR A 229 9.25 -23.04 5.17
CA TYR A 229 9.02 -24.13 6.12
C TYR A 229 9.78 -23.97 7.45
N ASP A 230 10.77 -23.09 7.53
CA ASP A 230 11.55 -22.79 8.72
C ASP A 230 10.86 -21.77 9.65
N ILE A 231 9.85 -21.05 9.15
CA ILE A 231 9.03 -20.13 9.95
C ILE A 231 7.86 -20.92 10.55
N ALA A 232 7.77 -20.94 11.88
CA ALA A 232 6.64 -21.54 12.58
C ALA A 232 5.38 -20.67 12.42
N VAL A 233 4.33 -21.17 11.79
CA VAL A 233 3.08 -20.42 11.61
C VAL A 233 1.97 -20.94 12.53
N ARG A 234 1.34 -20.04 13.28
CA ARG A 234 0.17 -20.34 14.11
C ARG A 234 -1.04 -19.53 13.71
N ILE A 235 -2.19 -20.18 13.62
CA ILE A 235 -3.44 -19.57 13.14
C ILE A 235 -4.40 -19.38 14.32
N HIS A 236 -4.90 -18.15 14.47
CA HIS A 236 -5.91 -17.78 15.45
C HIS A 236 -7.12 -17.15 14.76
N ILE A 237 -8.32 -17.56 15.20
CA ILE A 237 -9.59 -16.92 14.83
C ILE A 237 -10.24 -16.45 16.13
N ARG A 238 -10.61 -15.18 16.19
CA ARG A 238 -11.24 -14.54 17.36
C ARG A 238 -12.56 -13.87 16.95
N PHE A 239 -13.39 -13.56 17.93
CA PHE A 239 -14.68 -12.90 17.74
C PHE A 239 -14.75 -11.64 18.57
N GLY A 240 -15.20 -10.54 17.98
CA GLY A 240 -15.37 -9.27 18.69
C GLY A 240 -14.76 -8.08 17.97
N SER A 241 -14.37 -7.08 18.75
CA SER A 241 -13.73 -5.86 18.24
C SER A 241 -12.32 -6.18 17.74
N PRO A 242 -11.99 -5.93 16.46
CA PRO A 242 -10.67 -6.26 15.91
C PRO A 242 -9.51 -5.68 16.72
N ALA A 243 -9.57 -4.39 17.09
CA ALA A 243 -8.48 -3.76 17.80
C ALA A 243 -8.25 -4.37 19.20
N GLU A 244 -9.34 -4.68 19.92
CA GLU A 244 -9.28 -5.28 21.26
C GLU A 244 -8.74 -6.71 21.20
N GLU A 245 -9.24 -7.54 20.28
CA GLU A 245 -8.81 -8.93 20.11
C GLU A 245 -7.35 -9.01 19.64
N ILE A 246 -6.91 -8.12 18.75
CA ILE A 246 -5.51 -8.02 18.31
C ILE A 246 -4.60 -7.68 19.49
N CYS A 247 -4.93 -6.65 20.28
CA CYS A 247 -4.12 -6.26 21.43
C CYS A 247 -4.07 -7.36 22.49
N THR A 248 -5.22 -7.99 22.77
CA THR A 248 -5.33 -9.08 23.74
C THR A 248 -4.47 -10.27 23.33
N LEU A 249 -4.60 -10.75 22.08
CA LEU A 249 -3.81 -11.88 21.60
C LEU A 249 -2.30 -11.56 21.58
N ALA A 250 -1.92 -10.34 21.20
CA ALA A 250 -0.52 -9.92 21.22
C ALA A 250 0.10 -9.99 22.63
N GLU A 251 -0.69 -9.74 23.67
CA GLU A 251 -0.27 -9.91 25.06
C GLU A 251 -0.23 -11.38 25.48
N GLU A 252 -1.30 -12.15 25.19
CA GLU A 252 -1.41 -13.59 25.50
C GLU A 252 -0.24 -14.38 24.92
N GLU A 253 0.10 -14.11 23.66
CA GLU A 253 1.12 -14.84 22.89
C GLU A 253 2.53 -14.29 23.08
N GLY A 254 2.67 -13.18 23.80
CA GLY A 254 3.98 -12.64 24.12
C GLY A 254 4.74 -12.04 22.93
N VAL A 255 4.06 -11.64 21.85
CA VAL A 255 4.71 -11.29 20.57
C VAL A 255 5.68 -10.10 20.70
N GLY A 256 6.75 -10.11 19.92
CA GLY A 256 7.70 -9.00 19.83
C GLY A 256 7.08 -7.77 19.16
N MET A 257 6.20 -8.00 18.18
CA MET A 257 5.62 -6.94 17.35
C MET A 257 4.28 -7.35 16.74
N ILE A 258 3.43 -6.35 16.45
CA ILE A 258 2.24 -6.48 15.61
C ILE A 258 2.54 -5.81 14.27
N MET A 259 2.37 -6.53 13.15
CA MET A 259 2.60 -6.01 11.80
C MET A 259 1.28 -5.82 11.06
N PHE A 260 1.09 -4.63 10.49
CA PHE A 260 -0.06 -4.25 9.65
C PHE A 260 0.38 -3.81 8.27
N SER A 261 -0.56 -3.80 7.34
CA SER A 261 -0.53 -2.86 6.21
C SER A 261 -1.10 -1.52 6.64
N ARG A 262 -0.60 -0.42 6.07
CA ARG A 262 -1.17 0.91 6.29
C ARG A 262 -2.66 1.01 5.98
N PHE A 263 -3.11 0.31 4.93
CA PHE A 263 -4.51 0.29 4.52
C PHE A 263 -5.08 -1.12 4.72
N GLY A 264 -6.35 -1.18 5.10
CA GLY A 264 -7.17 -2.39 5.01
C GLY A 264 -8.20 -2.28 3.88
N VAL A 265 -9.13 -3.23 3.80
CA VAL A 265 -10.16 -3.34 2.73
C VAL A 265 -10.80 -2.00 2.32
N THR A 266 -11.18 -1.15 3.28
CA THR A 266 -11.85 0.13 2.98
C THR A 266 -10.90 1.25 2.57
N GLY A 267 -9.64 1.19 3.01
CA GLY A 267 -8.60 2.16 2.68
C GLY A 267 -8.00 1.90 1.30
N GLU A 268 -8.02 0.66 0.81
CA GLU A 268 -7.62 0.28 -0.56
C GLU A 268 -8.37 1.09 -1.63
N ILE A 269 -9.66 1.39 -1.40
CA ILE A 269 -10.51 2.09 -2.37
C ILE A 269 -10.16 3.58 -2.49
N ARG A 270 -9.64 4.19 -1.42
CA ARG A 270 -9.46 5.64 -1.33
C ARG A 270 -8.00 6.10 -1.29
N GLU A 271 -7.04 5.17 -1.20
CA GLU A 271 -5.57 5.36 -1.24
C GLU A 271 -4.96 6.41 -0.27
N ILE A 272 -5.79 7.09 0.53
CA ILE A 272 -5.41 8.28 1.32
C ILE A 272 -5.56 8.03 2.84
N LEU A 273 -6.43 7.10 3.25
CA LEU A 273 -6.82 6.94 4.66
C LEU A 273 -6.19 5.70 5.31
N ILE A 274 -5.39 5.92 6.35
CA ILE A 274 -4.95 4.83 7.24
C ILE A 274 -6.14 4.02 7.77
N GLY A 275 -6.01 2.70 7.84
CA GLY A 275 -7.04 1.82 8.37
C GLY A 275 -7.42 2.17 9.81
N GLY A 276 -8.72 2.23 10.11
CA GLY A 276 -9.23 2.56 11.45
C GLY A 276 -8.67 1.63 12.54
N THR A 277 -8.68 0.32 12.29
CA THR A 277 -8.11 -0.69 13.19
C THR A 277 -6.62 -0.48 13.46
N VAL A 278 -5.83 -0.10 12.44
CA VAL A 278 -4.40 0.18 12.61
C VAL A 278 -4.17 1.32 13.59
N LEU A 279 -4.95 2.40 13.45
CA LEU A 279 -4.84 3.56 14.35
C LEU A 279 -5.31 3.23 15.77
N GLU A 280 -6.36 2.42 15.92
CA GLU A 280 -6.83 1.97 17.23
C GLU A 280 -5.80 1.07 17.93
N VAL A 281 -5.23 0.10 17.21
CA VAL A 281 -4.18 -0.77 17.76
C VAL A 281 -2.92 0.03 18.08
N ALA A 282 -2.51 0.98 17.24
CA ALA A 282 -1.38 1.87 17.54
C ALA A 282 -1.62 2.77 18.78
N LYS A 283 -2.88 3.01 19.17
CA LYS A 283 -3.21 3.71 20.43
C LYS A 283 -3.18 2.79 21.64
N GLN A 284 -3.67 1.55 21.50
CA GLN A 284 -3.99 0.65 22.61
C GLN A 284 -2.95 -0.44 22.87
N ALA A 285 -2.15 -0.82 21.87
CA ALA A 285 -1.22 -1.94 21.99
C ALA A 285 -0.13 -1.70 23.03
N ASN A 286 0.18 -2.74 23.80
CA ASN A 286 1.39 -2.82 24.64
C ASN A 286 2.62 -3.36 23.90
N ARG A 287 2.49 -3.66 22.62
CA ARG A 287 3.56 -4.18 21.75
C ARG A 287 3.91 -3.14 20.67
N PRO A 288 5.17 -3.10 20.20
CA PRO A 288 5.56 -2.36 19.00
C PRO A 288 4.62 -2.67 17.83
N VAL A 289 4.25 -1.63 17.07
CA VAL A 289 3.36 -1.73 15.92
C VAL A 289 4.11 -1.29 14.67
N PHE A 290 4.35 -2.23 13.77
CA PHE A 290 4.91 -1.97 12.45
C PHE A 290 3.79 -1.82 11.43
N VAL A 291 3.87 -0.76 10.63
CA VAL A 291 2.93 -0.48 9.57
C VAL A 291 3.69 -0.46 8.25
N LYS A 292 3.48 -1.51 7.46
CA LYS A 292 4.00 -1.64 6.11
C LYS A 292 3.33 -0.58 5.22
N TYR A 293 4.12 0.32 4.65
CA TYR A 293 3.70 1.06 3.47
C TYR A 293 3.71 0.10 2.26
N PRO A 294 2.60 -0.06 1.54
CA PRO A 294 2.57 -0.95 0.39
C PRO A 294 3.45 -0.40 -0.73
N ALA A 295 4.15 -1.29 -1.44
CA ALA A 295 4.78 -0.93 -2.70
C ALA A 295 3.62 -0.68 -3.67
N PHE A 296 3.23 0.58 -3.85
CA PHE A 296 2.09 0.92 -4.70
C PHE A 296 2.42 0.56 -6.15
N SER A 297 1.87 -0.56 -6.61
CA SER A 297 1.39 -0.68 -7.98
C SER A 297 -0.02 -0.09 -7.99
N PRO A 298 -0.29 1.00 -8.73
CA PRO A 298 -1.61 1.62 -8.73
C PRO A 298 -2.69 0.59 -9.09
N LEU A 299 -3.89 0.69 -8.49
CA LEU A 299 -4.98 -0.25 -8.77
C LEU A 299 -5.28 -0.23 -10.27
N VAL A 300 -4.94 -1.33 -10.96
CA VAL A 300 -5.20 -1.47 -12.39
C VAL A 300 -6.43 -2.33 -12.61
N MET A 301 -7.53 -1.71 -13.03
CA MET A 301 -8.82 -2.38 -13.26
C MET A 301 -9.27 -2.17 -14.69
N ALA A 302 -9.58 -3.25 -15.42
CA ALA A 302 -10.20 -3.19 -16.72
C ALA A 302 -11.68 -3.62 -16.60
N ARG A 303 -12.60 -2.84 -17.17
CA ARG A 303 -14.05 -3.12 -17.15
C ARG A 303 -14.78 -2.43 -18.30
N GLU A 304 -16.02 -2.83 -18.54
CA GLU A 304 -16.94 -2.07 -19.40
C GLU A 304 -17.31 -0.74 -18.72
N LEU A 305 -17.33 0.33 -19.50
CA LEU A 305 -17.75 1.66 -19.09
C LEU A 305 -19.28 1.74 -19.11
N GLN A 306 -19.83 2.44 -18.13
CA GLN A 306 -21.24 2.83 -18.15
C GLN A 306 -21.46 3.99 -19.12
N PRO A 307 -22.66 4.17 -19.69
CA PRO A 307 -22.95 5.28 -20.61
C PRO A 307 -22.60 6.67 -20.07
N ALA A 308 -22.69 6.87 -18.76
CA ALA A 308 -22.31 8.12 -18.08
C ALA A 308 -20.79 8.40 -18.11
N GLU A 309 -19.98 7.38 -18.37
CA GLU A 309 -18.51 7.45 -18.38
C GLU A 309 -17.94 7.56 -19.80
N TYR A 310 -18.78 7.50 -20.83
CA TYR A 310 -18.37 7.62 -22.24
C TYR A 310 -17.60 8.92 -22.54
N PRO A 311 -17.93 10.08 -21.94
CA PRO A 311 -17.13 11.30 -22.12
C PRO A 311 -15.64 11.15 -21.74
N LEU A 312 -15.31 10.25 -20.80
CA LEU A 312 -13.91 9.98 -20.43
C LEU A 312 -13.15 9.27 -21.56
N ALA A 313 -13.82 8.36 -22.27
CA ALA A 313 -13.24 7.69 -23.43
C ALA A 313 -13.08 8.64 -24.62
N GLU A 314 -14.04 9.55 -24.80
CA GLU A 314 -13.98 10.60 -25.83
C GLU A 314 -12.80 11.55 -25.62
N GLU A 315 -12.43 11.88 -24.38
CA GLU A 315 -11.23 12.67 -24.07
C GLU A 315 -9.96 12.00 -24.62
N ILE A 316 -9.85 10.68 -24.44
CA ILE A 316 -8.72 9.89 -24.96
C ILE A 316 -8.77 9.86 -26.49
N TRP A 317 -9.93 9.62 -27.10
CA TRP A 317 -10.07 9.53 -28.56
C TRP A 317 -9.93 10.86 -29.29
N THR A 318 -10.19 11.98 -28.62
CA THR A 318 -9.98 13.31 -29.19
C THR A 318 -8.51 13.50 -29.61
N GLN A 319 -7.58 12.84 -28.92
CA GLN A 319 -6.15 12.82 -29.26
C GLN A 319 -5.83 11.97 -30.50
N PHE A 320 -6.71 11.04 -30.91
CA PHE A 320 -6.46 10.10 -32.01
C PHE A 320 -7.31 10.37 -33.25
N ARG A 321 -8.63 10.56 -33.14
CA ARG A 321 -9.57 10.65 -34.29
C ARG A 321 -10.88 11.43 -34.07
N GLN A 322 -11.03 12.24 -33.01
CA GLN A 322 -12.26 13.03 -32.73
C GLN A 322 -13.56 12.21 -32.83
N GLN A 323 -13.57 11.01 -32.25
CA GLN A 323 -14.72 10.12 -32.31
C GLN A 323 -15.64 10.32 -31.10
N GLN A 324 -16.96 10.35 -31.33
CA GLN A 324 -17.97 10.34 -30.28
C GLN A 324 -18.56 8.93 -30.11
N ALA A 325 -18.97 8.62 -28.89
CA ALA A 325 -19.59 7.34 -28.58
C ALA A 325 -21.10 7.36 -28.82
N ASP A 326 -21.64 6.31 -29.42
CA ASP A 326 -23.09 6.10 -29.52
C ASP A 326 -23.54 5.08 -28.48
N GLN A 327 -24.30 5.54 -27.48
CA GLN A 327 -24.80 4.71 -26.39
C GLN A 327 -25.68 3.53 -26.85
N LYS A 328 -26.26 3.59 -28.05
CA LYS A 328 -27.12 2.52 -28.58
C LYS A 328 -26.34 1.38 -29.22
N THR A 329 -25.16 1.68 -29.75
CA THR A 329 -24.41 0.75 -30.63
C THR A 329 -23.02 0.43 -30.10
N ASP A 330 -22.44 1.30 -29.27
CA ASP A 330 -21.08 1.16 -28.76
C ASP A 330 -21.04 0.51 -27.37
N ARG A 331 -20.13 -0.44 -27.23
CA ARG A 331 -19.64 -0.97 -25.96
C ARG A 331 -18.19 -0.54 -25.78
N ILE A 332 -17.89 0.13 -24.68
CA ILE A 332 -16.57 0.69 -24.42
C ILE A 332 -15.97 0.02 -23.20
N PHE A 333 -14.73 -0.44 -23.32
CA PHE A 333 -13.97 -1.05 -22.25
C PHE A 333 -12.83 -0.12 -21.87
N GLY A 334 -12.71 0.17 -20.58
CA GLY A 334 -11.71 1.06 -20.03
C GLY A 334 -10.81 0.34 -19.03
N LEU A 335 -9.52 0.66 -19.04
CA LEU A 335 -8.59 0.32 -17.97
C LEU A 335 -8.21 1.58 -17.20
N PHE A 336 -8.50 1.53 -15.92
CA PHE A 336 -8.20 2.56 -14.94
C PHE A 336 -6.91 2.22 -14.20
N VAL A 337 -6.13 3.26 -13.93
CA VAL A 337 -4.96 3.24 -13.05
C VAL A 337 -5.28 4.21 -11.92
N GLY A 338 -5.74 3.68 -10.77
CA GLY A 338 -6.44 4.50 -9.78
C GLY A 338 -7.75 5.04 -10.37
N GLU A 339 -7.94 6.36 -10.33
CA GLU A 339 -9.11 7.04 -10.93
C GLU A 339 -8.88 7.46 -12.40
N ILE A 340 -7.66 7.29 -12.93
CA ILE A 340 -7.29 7.78 -14.27
C ILE A 340 -7.59 6.71 -15.31
N LEU A 341 -8.42 7.04 -16.31
CA LEU A 341 -8.63 6.19 -17.47
C LEU A 341 -7.36 6.20 -18.36
N ALA A 342 -6.65 5.09 -18.39
CA ALA A 342 -5.33 4.98 -19.02
C ALA A 342 -5.40 4.36 -20.43
N SER A 343 -6.33 3.44 -20.66
CA SER A 343 -6.50 2.76 -21.94
C SER A 343 -7.96 2.43 -22.21
N VAL A 344 -8.39 2.50 -23.47
CA VAL A 344 -9.77 2.22 -23.89
C VAL A 344 -9.81 1.36 -25.15
N ALA A 345 -10.82 0.50 -25.26
CA ALA A 345 -11.14 -0.22 -26.50
C ALA A 345 -12.63 -0.11 -26.77
N ARG A 346 -13.01 -0.02 -28.04
CA ARG A 346 -14.41 0.08 -28.46
C ARG A 346 -14.80 -1.10 -29.32
N CYS A 347 -15.98 -1.64 -29.03
CA CYS A 347 -16.67 -2.61 -29.85
C CYS A 347 -18.02 -2.02 -30.26
N ARG A 348 -18.26 -1.86 -31.56
CA ARG A 348 -19.49 -1.30 -32.12
C ARG A 348 -20.36 -2.37 -32.74
N ARG A 349 -21.66 -2.28 -32.53
CA ARG A 349 -22.69 -3.14 -33.14
C ARG A 349 -23.13 -2.61 -34.49
N TYR A 350 -23.04 -3.47 -35.49
CA TYR A 350 -23.68 -3.32 -36.80
C TYR A 350 -24.69 -4.46 -37.03
N PRO A 351 -25.62 -4.32 -37.99
CA PRO A 351 -26.58 -5.37 -38.34
C PRO A 351 -25.94 -6.75 -38.59
N ASP A 352 -24.78 -6.78 -39.27
CA ASP A 352 -24.15 -8.04 -39.69
C ASP A 352 -22.94 -8.46 -38.83
N GLY A 353 -22.72 -7.80 -37.68
CA GLY A 353 -21.65 -8.19 -36.77
C GLY A 353 -21.15 -7.10 -35.83
N LEU A 354 -20.12 -7.45 -35.06
CA LEU A 354 -19.43 -6.52 -34.17
C LEU A 354 -18.11 -6.06 -34.79
N ALA A 355 -17.84 -4.77 -34.72
CA ALA A 355 -16.57 -4.19 -35.16
C ALA A 355 -15.75 -3.72 -33.96
N VAL A 356 -14.48 -4.09 -33.92
CA VAL A 356 -13.50 -3.54 -32.97
C VAL A 356 -12.78 -2.41 -33.68
N ASP A 357 -12.93 -1.19 -33.15
CA ASP A 357 -12.34 0.00 -33.76
C ASP A 357 -10.86 0.20 -33.36
N GLY A 358 -10.42 -0.57 -32.37
CA GLY A 358 -9.05 -0.61 -31.88
C GLY A 358 -8.93 -0.35 -30.38
N VAL A 359 -7.69 -0.43 -29.89
CA VAL A 359 -7.32 -0.09 -28.51
C VAL A 359 -6.43 1.14 -28.51
N PHE A 360 -6.74 2.09 -27.62
CA PHE A 360 -6.05 3.36 -27.49
C PHE A 360 -5.54 3.49 -26.06
N THR A 361 -4.22 3.61 -25.93
CA THR A 361 -3.56 3.87 -24.64
C THR A 361 -2.91 5.24 -24.71
N ARG A 362 -3.19 6.07 -23.71
CA ARG A 362 -2.56 7.39 -23.51
C ARG A 362 -1.04 7.25 -23.47
N ASP A 363 -0.33 8.22 -24.04
CA ASP A 363 1.12 8.15 -24.27
C ASP A 363 1.92 7.85 -22.98
N GLU A 364 1.59 8.52 -21.88
CA GLU A 364 2.20 8.36 -20.55
C GLU A 364 2.00 6.95 -19.91
N PHE A 365 1.12 6.13 -20.49
CA PHE A 365 0.79 4.79 -20.01
C PHE A 365 1.18 3.67 -21.00
N ARG A 366 1.81 4.00 -22.14
CA ARG A 366 2.28 2.99 -23.11
C ARG A 366 3.42 2.14 -22.54
N GLY A 367 3.59 0.93 -23.08
CA GLY A 367 4.65 -0.01 -22.66
C GLY A 367 4.36 -0.79 -21.37
N LYS A 368 3.22 -0.54 -20.71
CA LYS A 368 2.85 -1.16 -19.42
C LYS A 368 1.89 -2.36 -19.54
N GLY A 369 1.65 -2.86 -20.75
CA GLY A 369 0.73 -3.99 -21.01
C GLY A 369 -0.77 -3.66 -20.87
N TYR A 370 -1.15 -2.39 -20.75
CA TYR A 370 -2.55 -2.00 -20.52
C TYR A 370 -3.46 -2.22 -21.73
N ALA A 371 -2.94 -2.07 -22.95
CA ALA A 371 -3.68 -2.37 -24.17
C ALA A 371 -4.14 -3.85 -24.19
N THR A 372 -3.26 -4.76 -23.76
CA THR A 372 -3.56 -6.20 -23.61
C THR A 372 -4.72 -6.41 -22.64
N ARG A 373 -4.61 -5.85 -21.43
CA ARG A 373 -5.63 -6.05 -20.38
C ARG A 373 -7.02 -5.50 -20.73
N VAL A 374 -7.09 -4.38 -21.48
CA VAL A 374 -8.37 -3.88 -22.00
C VAL A 374 -8.92 -4.80 -23.09
N MET A 375 -8.07 -5.29 -23.99
CA MET A 375 -8.50 -6.23 -25.04
C MET A 375 -8.96 -7.56 -24.47
N ASP A 376 -8.34 -8.06 -23.40
CA ASP A 376 -8.80 -9.26 -22.70
C ASP A 376 -10.26 -9.09 -22.26
N GLN A 377 -10.59 -7.95 -21.64
CA GLN A 377 -11.96 -7.64 -21.20
C GLN A 377 -12.93 -7.51 -22.37
N LEU A 378 -12.53 -6.86 -23.46
CA LEU A 378 -13.37 -6.75 -24.67
C LEU A 378 -13.65 -8.14 -25.25
N VAL A 379 -12.63 -8.98 -25.41
CA VAL A 379 -12.80 -10.33 -26.00
C VAL A 379 -13.59 -11.25 -25.09
N VAL A 380 -13.40 -11.19 -23.76
CA VAL A 380 -14.24 -11.92 -22.80
C VAL A 380 -15.71 -11.50 -22.93
N SER A 381 -15.97 -10.20 -23.10
CA SER A 381 -17.30 -9.62 -23.10
C SER A 381 -18.03 -9.68 -24.45
N CYS A 382 -17.30 -9.69 -25.56
CA CYS A 382 -17.84 -9.62 -26.92
C CYS A 382 -17.49 -10.85 -27.78
N GLY A 383 -16.49 -11.65 -27.39
CA GLY A 383 -15.95 -12.76 -28.20
C GLY A 383 -16.83 -14.00 -28.34
N LYS A 384 -18.06 -13.96 -27.81
CA LYS A 384 -19.13 -14.93 -28.11
C LYS A 384 -19.74 -14.72 -29.49
N GLU A 385 -19.44 -13.60 -30.13
CA GLU A 385 -19.89 -13.25 -31.46
C GLU A 385 -18.68 -13.03 -32.38
N THR A 386 -18.94 -13.01 -33.69
CA THR A 386 -17.90 -12.71 -34.67
C THR A 386 -17.46 -11.26 -34.54
N LEU A 387 -16.16 -11.06 -34.38
CA LEU A 387 -15.55 -9.73 -34.32
C LEU A 387 -14.79 -9.44 -35.62
N TYR A 388 -15.01 -8.25 -36.17
CA TYR A 388 -14.30 -7.71 -37.32
C TYR A 388 -13.41 -6.54 -36.89
N LEU A 389 -12.27 -6.35 -37.55
CA LEU A 389 -11.30 -5.31 -37.21
C LEU A 389 -10.56 -4.87 -38.48
N HIS A 390 -10.20 -3.60 -38.54
CA HIS A 390 -9.22 -3.07 -39.49
C HIS A 390 -7.95 -2.67 -38.74
N SER A 391 -6.89 -3.48 -38.87
CA SER A 391 -5.66 -3.32 -38.09
C SER A 391 -4.54 -2.66 -38.91
N PRO A 392 -3.78 -1.70 -38.36
CA PRO A 392 -2.50 -1.30 -38.95
C PRO A 392 -1.56 -2.50 -39.06
N GLN A 393 -0.77 -2.58 -40.13
CA GLN A 393 0.12 -3.74 -40.38
C GLN A 393 1.00 -4.11 -39.19
N LYS A 394 1.51 -3.12 -38.46
CA LYS A 394 2.36 -3.31 -37.26
C LYS A 394 1.65 -3.95 -36.06
N LEU A 395 0.32 -3.94 -36.02
CA LEU A 395 -0.49 -4.50 -34.93
C LEU A 395 -1.15 -5.84 -35.28
N VAL A 396 -0.99 -6.35 -36.50
CA VAL A 396 -1.56 -7.65 -36.91
C VAL A 396 -1.18 -8.76 -35.93
N LYS A 397 0.11 -8.90 -35.62
CA LYS A 397 0.60 -9.91 -34.66
C LYS A 397 0.02 -9.76 -33.26
N PHE A 398 -0.27 -8.53 -32.82
CA PHE A 398 -0.90 -8.30 -31.53
C PHE A 398 -2.33 -8.85 -31.50
N TYR A 399 -3.12 -8.61 -32.55
CA TYR A 399 -4.49 -9.12 -32.62
C TYR A 399 -4.58 -10.61 -32.94
N GLU A 400 -3.58 -11.21 -33.60
CA GLU A 400 -3.47 -12.66 -33.77
C GLU A 400 -3.42 -13.39 -32.42
N LEU A 401 -2.79 -12.80 -31.39
CA LEU A 401 -2.82 -13.34 -30.04
C LEU A 401 -4.24 -13.50 -29.51
N TYR A 402 -5.19 -12.71 -30.00
CA TYR A 402 -6.61 -12.73 -29.62
C TYR A 402 -7.50 -13.64 -30.48
N GLY A 403 -6.89 -14.41 -31.39
CA GLY A 403 -7.60 -15.29 -32.32
C GLY A 403 -8.14 -14.59 -33.56
N PHE A 404 -7.74 -13.33 -33.81
CA PHE A 404 -8.04 -12.69 -35.09
C PHE A 404 -7.13 -13.25 -36.19
N ARG A 405 -7.71 -13.57 -37.34
CA ARG A 405 -7.00 -13.93 -38.57
C ARG A 405 -7.19 -12.87 -39.64
N THR A 406 -6.18 -12.67 -40.47
CA THR A 406 -6.29 -11.80 -41.65
C THR A 406 -7.32 -12.37 -42.63
N ILE A 407 -8.14 -11.50 -43.19
CA ILE A 407 -9.13 -11.83 -44.23
C ILE A 407 -9.00 -10.87 -45.41
N ARG A 408 -9.66 -11.17 -46.52
CA ARG A 408 -9.78 -10.26 -47.67
C ARG A 408 -10.85 -9.22 -47.38
N ALA A 409 -10.73 -8.03 -47.98
CA ALA A 409 -11.66 -6.92 -47.73
C ALA A 409 -13.13 -7.24 -48.02
N HIS A 410 -13.41 -8.11 -49.00
CA HIS A 410 -14.78 -8.53 -49.33
C HIS A 410 -15.39 -9.51 -48.31
N GLU A 411 -14.60 -10.05 -47.38
CA GLU A 411 -15.08 -10.93 -46.33
C GLU A 411 -15.60 -10.15 -45.10
N ILE A 412 -15.39 -8.83 -45.04
CA ILE A 412 -16.03 -7.97 -44.05
C ILE A 412 -17.46 -7.66 -44.53
N PRO A 413 -18.48 -7.85 -43.67
CA PRO A 413 -19.86 -7.52 -44.01
C PRO A 413 -20.03 -6.05 -44.42
N GLU A 414 -20.93 -5.81 -45.37
CA GLU A 414 -21.16 -4.48 -45.93
C GLU A 414 -21.48 -3.44 -44.86
N SER A 415 -22.37 -3.75 -43.91
CA SER A 415 -22.71 -2.81 -42.82
C SER A 415 -21.52 -2.43 -41.93
N VAL A 416 -20.61 -3.37 -41.67
CA VAL A 416 -19.38 -3.14 -40.88
C VAL A 416 -18.37 -2.32 -41.68
N ARG A 417 -18.21 -2.63 -42.98
CA ARG A 417 -17.31 -1.92 -43.89
C ARG A 417 -17.74 -0.47 -44.05
N ASP A 418 -19.02 -0.23 -44.34
CA ASP A 418 -19.57 1.11 -44.56
C ASP A 418 -19.47 1.95 -43.28
N GLY A 419 -19.76 1.34 -42.12
CA GLY A 419 -19.55 1.96 -40.82
C GLY A 419 -18.08 2.30 -40.53
N SER A 420 -17.15 1.44 -40.96
CA SER A 420 -15.71 1.69 -40.85
C SER A 420 -15.27 2.84 -41.76
N ILE A 421 -15.81 2.93 -42.98
CA ILE A 421 -15.55 4.04 -43.92
C ILE A 421 -16.00 5.37 -43.31
N LEU A 422 -17.19 5.43 -42.72
CA LEU A 422 -17.71 6.63 -42.04
C LEU A 422 -16.82 7.06 -40.87
N THR A 423 -16.18 6.11 -40.19
CA THR A 423 -15.40 6.35 -38.96
C THR A 423 -13.92 6.65 -39.23
N ILE A 424 -13.34 6.03 -40.27
CA ILE A 424 -11.89 6.02 -40.53
C ILE A 424 -11.55 6.77 -41.82
N GLY A 425 -12.50 6.90 -42.75
CA GLY A 425 -12.30 7.41 -44.09
C GLY A 425 -11.80 6.31 -45.05
N GLU A 426 -12.31 6.33 -46.28
CA GLU A 426 -12.06 5.29 -47.30
C GLU A 426 -10.58 5.11 -47.61
N THR A 427 -9.84 6.20 -47.83
CA THR A 427 -8.41 6.19 -48.14
C THR A 427 -7.56 5.62 -47.01
N ALA A 428 -7.92 5.89 -45.75
CA ALA A 428 -7.20 5.36 -44.59
C ALA A 428 -7.54 3.89 -44.35
N LEU A 429 -8.79 3.50 -44.57
CA LEU A 429 -9.27 2.12 -44.45
C LEU A 429 -8.56 1.19 -45.43
N ALA A 430 -8.30 1.64 -46.65
CA ALA A 430 -7.58 0.88 -47.68
C ALA A 430 -6.15 0.48 -47.27
N ASN A 431 -5.54 1.20 -46.31
CA ASN A 431 -4.20 0.92 -45.79
C ASN A 431 -4.19 0.06 -44.52
N LEU A 432 -5.37 -0.39 -44.06
CA LEU A 432 -5.51 -1.27 -42.89
C LEU A 432 -5.77 -2.70 -43.34
N GLN A 433 -5.25 -3.66 -42.59
CA GLN A 433 -5.47 -5.09 -42.80
C GLN A 433 -6.82 -5.51 -42.23
N PRO A 434 -7.77 -5.99 -43.05
CA PRO A 434 -9.00 -6.63 -42.58
C PRO A 434 -8.69 -7.89 -41.77
N MET A 435 -9.30 -8.02 -40.60
CA MET A 435 -9.15 -9.17 -39.71
C MET A 435 -10.51 -9.61 -39.16
N LYS A 436 -10.64 -10.91 -38.91
CA LYS A 436 -11.84 -11.55 -38.35
C LYS A 436 -11.47 -12.48 -37.20
N ARG A 437 -12.27 -12.48 -36.14
CA ARG A 437 -12.24 -13.49 -35.09
C ARG A 437 -13.58 -14.20 -35.03
N GLU A 438 -13.56 -15.53 -35.10
CA GLU A 438 -14.76 -16.34 -34.90
C GLU A 438 -15.12 -16.43 -33.41
N PRO A 439 -16.38 -16.72 -33.04
CA PRO A 439 -16.76 -17.01 -31.67
C PRO A 439 -15.89 -18.11 -31.04
N GLY A 440 -15.48 -17.92 -29.80
CA GLY A 440 -14.63 -18.91 -29.11
C GLY A 440 -14.10 -18.42 -27.77
N PRO A 441 -13.46 -19.29 -26.98
CA PRO A 441 -12.84 -18.88 -25.73
C PRO A 441 -11.76 -17.82 -25.99
N PRO A 442 -11.50 -16.93 -25.01
CA PRO A 442 -10.34 -16.07 -25.09
C PRO A 442 -9.07 -16.93 -25.13
N PRO A 443 -8.02 -16.47 -25.83
CA PRO A 443 -6.76 -17.21 -25.92
C PRO A 443 -6.16 -17.43 -24.53
N GLY A 444 -5.79 -18.69 -24.23
CA GLY A 444 -5.21 -19.09 -22.94
C GLY A 444 -6.22 -19.43 -21.83
N ALA A 445 -7.52 -19.54 -22.15
CA ALA A 445 -8.56 -20.04 -21.24
C ALA A 445 -8.81 -21.55 -21.37
#